data_AF-A0A957TKC0-F1
#
_entry.id   AF-A0A957TKC0-F1
#
_cell.length_a   1.000
_cell.length_b   1.000
_cell.length_c   1.000
_cell.angle_alpha   90.00
_cell.angle_beta   90.00
_cell.angle_gamma   90.00
#
_symmetry.space_group_name_H-M   'P 1'
#
loop_
_entity.id
_entity.type
_entity.pdbx_description
1 polymer ?
#
loop_
_entity_poly.entity_id
_entity_poly.type
_entity_poly.pdbx_seq_one_letter_code
_entity_poly.pdbx_strand_id
1 'polypeptide(L)'
;MAEIQPGFSSEQRADNDNRKSRSGPPIASSVSPEPKRASWRKRWNAVQLSKATIAWLCLAMIVGTMIVGFTWGGWVTAGTAERTATVVANDAVVQRLSTICVAQFQQDPAKEQKLAEFNAATSYQQRNFVRDQGWATMPGDDQANNQVASECAKVLAQLSVE
;
A
#
# COMPACT_ATOMS: atom_id res chain seq x y z
N MET A 1 2.53 29.58 -40.80
CA MET A 1 2.61 30.53 -41.93
C MET A 1 3.60 29.86 -42.90
N ALA A 2 3.19 28.92 -43.75
CA ALA A 2 2.60 29.16 -45.09
C ALA A 2 3.43 30.23 -45.84
N GLU A 3 4.09 30.00 -46.96
CA GLU A 3 3.51 29.57 -48.24
C GLU A 3 4.65 29.38 -49.29
N ILE A 4 4.50 28.37 -50.18
CA ILE A 4 4.75 28.33 -51.64
C ILE A 4 5.98 29.04 -52.26
N GLN A 5 6.70 28.31 -53.14
CA GLN A 5 7.01 28.61 -54.57
C GLN A 5 8.20 27.71 -55.05
N PRO A 6 8.52 27.58 -56.36
CA PRO A 6 7.90 26.66 -57.32
C PRO A 6 8.98 25.82 -58.08
N GLY A 7 8.57 25.12 -59.16
CA GLY A 7 9.39 24.22 -60.00
C GLY A 7 10.72 24.77 -60.55
N PHE A 8 11.54 24.02 -61.27
CA PHE A 8 11.22 23.06 -62.34
C PHE A 8 12.50 22.26 -62.70
N SER A 9 12.32 21.01 -63.14
CA SER A 9 13.22 20.16 -63.96
C SER A 9 14.74 20.32 -63.87
N SER A 10 15.39 19.25 -63.39
CA SER A 10 16.52 18.60 -64.07
C SER A 10 16.85 17.29 -63.36
N GLU A 11 16.69 16.15 -64.03
CA GLU A 11 17.84 15.24 -64.16
C GLU A 11 17.55 14.17 -65.22
N GLN A 12 18.60 13.92 -65.99
CA GLN A 12 18.72 13.11 -67.18
C GLN A 12 18.18 11.67 -67.08
N ARG A 13 17.59 11.22 -68.18
CA ARG A 13 17.39 9.80 -68.55
C ARG A 13 18.69 9.01 -68.44
N ALA A 14 18.60 7.80 -67.92
CA ALA A 14 19.45 6.69 -68.36
C ALA A 14 18.61 5.80 -69.28
N ASP A 15 18.99 5.77 -70.56
CA ASP A 15 18.43 4.90 -71.58
C ASP A 15 18.74 3.44 -71.24
N ASN A 16 17.71 2.65 -70.93
CA ASN A 16 17.85 1.20 -70.78
C ASN A 16 17.49 0.54 -72.12
N ASP A 17 18.50 0.41 -72.97
CA ASP A 17 18.47 -0.38 -74.20
C ASP A 17 18.36 -1.87 -73.87
N ASN A 18 17.13 -2.38 -73.79
CA ASN A 18 16.88 -3.83 -73.81
C ASN A 18 15.90 -4.22 -74.92
N ARG A 19 16.01 -3.55 -76.07
CA ARG A 19 15.26 -3.86 -77.30
C ARG A 19 16.10 -4.72 -78.24
N LYS A 20 16.57 -5.88 -77.79
CA LYS A 20 17.03 -6.92 -78.73
C LYS A 20 17.07 -8.32 -78.13
N SER A 21 15.92 -8.98 -78.07
CA SER A 21 15.77 -10.40 -78.46
C SER A 21 14.33 -10.83 -78.27
N ARG A 22 13.57 -10.91 -79.38
CA ARG A 22 12.26 -11.55 -79.44
C ARG A 22 12.33 -12.63 -80.51
N SER A 23 12.51 -13.89 -80.12
CA SER A 23 12.09 -15.07 -80.90
C SER A 23 12.24 -16.36 -80.10
N GLY A 24 11.16 -16.77 -79.41
CA GLY A 24 10.97 -18.08 -78.81
C GLY A 24 9.47 -18.34 -78.58
N PRO A 25 8.95 -19.56 -78.78
CA PRO A 25 7.51 -19.86 -78.72
C PRO A 25 6.94 -19.70 -77.28
N PRO A 26 5.61 -19.56 -77.10
CA PRO A 26 5.03 -19.11 -75.84
C PRO A 26 5.14 -20.20 -74.78
N ILE A 27 6.00 -20.00 -73.78
CA ILE A 27 6.01 -20.82 -72.58
C ILE A 27 5.00 -20.20 -71.60
N ALA A 28 3.94 -20.93 -71.31
CA ALA A 28 2.93 -20.57 -70.33
C ALA A 28 3.60 -20.30 -68.97
N SER A 29 3.67 -19.03 -68.56
CA SER A 29 4.12 -18.64 -67.23
C SER A 29 3.01 -18.92 -66.22
N SER A 30 3.16 -20.00 -65.46
CA SER A 30 2.38 -20.29 -64.26
C SER A 30 2.77 -19.31 -63.14
N VAL A 31 2.02 -18.21 -63.02
CA VAL A 31 2.05 -17.37 -61.83
C VAL A 31 1.39 -18.14 -60.69
N SER A 32 2.19 -18.73 -59.81
CA SER A 32 1.70 -19.23 -58.52
C SER A 32 1.28 -18.05 -57.64
N PRO A 33 0.08 -18.05 -57.03
CA PRO A 33 -0.36 -16.96 -56.17
C PRO A 33 0.40 -16.98 -54.84
N GLU A 34 0.94 -15.84 -54.42
CA GLU A 34 1.54 -15.68 -53.08
C GLU A 34 0.49 -15.95 -51.97
N PRO A 35 0.87 -16.63 -50.88
CA PRO A 35 -0.03 -16.87 -49.76
C PRO A 35 -0.30 -15.58 -48.98
N LYS A 36 -1.55 -15.08 -49.01
CA LYS A 36 -1.98 -13.92 -48.22
C LYS A 36 -1.75 -14.18 -46.73
N ARG A 37 -0.82 -13.43 -46.11
CA ARG A 37 -0.53 -13.51 -44.67
C ARG A 37 -1.82 -13.26 -43.87
N ALA A 38 -2.19 -14.19 -43.01
CA ALA A 38 -3.42 -14.10 -42.23
C ALA A 38 -3.42 -12.87 -41.30
N SER A 39 -4.48 -12.04 -41.44
CA SER A 39 -4.72 -10.83 -40.65
C SER A 39 -4.68 -11.11 -39.15
N TRP A 40 -3.91 -10.29 -38.42
CA TRP A 40 -3.73 -10.37 -36.97
C TRP A 40 -5.08 -10.53 -36.24
N ARG A 41 -6.11 -9.78 -36.65
CA ARG A 41 -7.47 -9.83 -36.08
C ARG A 41 -8.12 -11.22 -36.18
N LYS A 42 -7.86 -11.98 -37.24
CA LYS A 42 -8.37 -13.36 -37.39
C LYS A 42 -7.71 -14.31 -36.39
N ARG A 43 -6.44 -14.05 -36.03
CA ARG A 43 -5.69 -14.83 -35.03
C ARG A 43 -6.26 -14.60 -33.62
N TRP A 44 -6.68 -13.38 -33.31
CA TRP A 44 -7.35 -13.06 -32.04
C TRP A 44 -8.73 -13.71 -31.92
N ASN A 45 -9.50 -13.77 -33.01
CA ASN A 45 -10.81 -14.44 -33.02
C ASN A 45 -10.73 -15.97 -32.93
N ALA A 46 -9.58 -16.56 -33.25
CA ALA A 46 -9.33 -17.99 -33.15
C ALA A 46 -8.94 -18.43 -31.72
N VAL A 47 -8.53 -17.48 -30.88
CA VAL A 47 -8.26 -17.70 -29.45
C VAL A 47 -9.58 -17.47 -28.70
N GLN A 48 -10.59 -18.29 -28.99
CA GLN A 48 -11.82 -18.36 -28.19
C GLN A 48 -11.51 -19.21 -26.97
N LEU A 49 -10.73 -18.68 -26.01
CA LEU A 49 -10.73 -19.26 -24.67
C LEU A 49 -12.19 -19.28 -24.21
N SER A 50 -12.66 -20.45 -23.78
CA SER A 50 -14.01 -20.60 -23.24
C SER A 50 -14.26 -19.46 -22.25
N LYS A 51 -15.43 -18.83 -22.34
CA LYS A 51 -15.82 -17.71 -21.47
C LYS A 51 -15.62 -18.05 -19.99
N ALA A 52 -15.78 -19.33 -19.64
CA ALA A 52 -15.49 -19.86 -18.31
C ALA A 52 -14.00 -19.76 -17.94
N THR A 53 -13.08 -20.17 -18.82
CA THR A 53 -11.63 -20.12 -18.56
C THR A 53 -11.13 -18.70 -18.36
N ILE A 54 -11.63 -17.74 -19.15
CA ILE A 54 -11.30 -16.32 -18.98
C ILE A 54 -11.82 -15.81 -17.63
N ALA A 55 -13.07 -16.16 -17.27
CA ALA A 55 -13.64 -15.76 -15.98
C ALA A 55 -12.80 -16.29 -14.79
N TRP A 56 -12.38 -17.55 -14.84
CA TRP A 56 -11.53 -18.15 -13.81
C TRP A 56 -10.15 -17.51 -13.72
N LEU A 57 -9.51 -17.20 -14.86
CA LEU A 57 -8.22 -16.50 -14.86
C LEU A 57 -8.33 -15.08 -14.32
N CYS A 58 -9.38 -14.34 -14.67
CA CYS A 58 -9.62 -13.01 -14.13
C CYS A 58 -9.82 -13.06 -12.60
N LEU A 59 -10.61 -14.01 -12.09
CA LEU A 59 -10.79 -14.18 -10.65
C LEU A 59 -9.48 -14.52 -9.94
N ALA A 60 -8.67 -15.42 -10.50
CA ALA A 60 -7.37 -15.77 -9.93
C ALA A 60 -6.42 -14.55 -9.86
N MET A 61 -6.41 -13.69 -10.89
CA MET A 61 -5.61 -12.46 -10.90
C MET A 61 -6.09 -11.44 -9.87
N ILE A 62 -7.41 -11.26 -9.71
CA ILE A 62 -7.98 -10.35 -8.71
C ILE A 62 -7.57 -10.82 -7.30
N VAL A 63 -7.75 -12.11 -7.01
CA VAL A 63 -7.39 -12.66 -5.70
C VAL A 63 -5.88 -12.56 -5.47
N GLY A 64 -5.06 -12.88 -6.48
CA GLY A 64 -3.60 -12.79 -6.40
C GLY A 64 -3.11 -11.37 -6.11
N THR A 65 -3.64 -10.37 -6.82
CA THR A 65 -3.28 -8.95 -6.59
C THR A 65 -3.73 -8.45 -5.23
N MET A 66 -4.90 -8.87 -4.75
CA MET A 66 -5.34 -8.56 -3.39
C MET A 66 -4.36 -9.16 -2.37
N ILE A 67 -4.04 -10.44 -2.45
CA ILE A 67 -3.12 -11.07 -1.50
C ILE A 67 -1.77 -10.35 -1.48
N VAL A 68 -1.19 -10.07 -2.65
CA VAL A 68 0.09 -9.34 -2.73
C VAL A 68 -0.04 -7.92 -2.16
N GLY A 69 -1.13 -7.21 -2.44
CA GLY A 69 -1.39 -5.87 -1.91
C GLY A 69 -1.58 -5.83 -0.39
N PHE A 70 -2.34 -6.78 0.16
CA PHE A 70 -2.61 -6.90 1.60
C PHE A 70 -1.40 -7.47 2.38
N THR A 71 -0.52 -8.26 1.75
CA THR A 71 0.66 -8.85 2.43
C THR A 71 1.91 -7.98 2.34
N TRP A 72 2.26 -7.47 1.16
CA TRP A 72 3.47 -6.67 0.96
C TRP A 72 3.16 -5.17 0.99
N GLY A 73 2.08 -4.74 0.33
CA GLY A 73 1.72 -3.32 0.26
C GLY A 73 1.26 -2.72 1.59
N GLY A 74 1.00 -3.54 2.61
CA GLY A 74 0.42 -3.08 3.88
C GLY A 74 -0.96 -2.45 3.69
N TRP A 75 -1.66 -2.76 2.59
CA TRP A 75 -2.99 -2.24 2.35
C TRP A 75 -3.92 -2.75 3.44
N VAL A 76 -4.53 -1.82 4.16
CA VAL A 76 -5.56 -2.10 5.15
C VAL A 76 -6.85 -1.46 4.67
N THR A 77 -7.99 -2.07 4.99
CA THR A 77 -9.29 -1.44 4.70
C THR A 77 -9.42 -0.15 5.50
N ALA A 78 -10.06 0.87 4.94
CA ALA A 78 -10.16 2.20 5.56
C ALA A 78 -10.68 2.15 7.01
N GLY A 79 -11.69 1.31 7.28
CA GLY A 79 -12.23 1.14 8.63
C GLY A 79 -11.27 0.46 9.60
N THR A 80 -10.39 -0.43 9.13
CA THR A 80 -9.33 -1.02 9.98
C THR A 80 -8.23 0.01 10.22
N ALA A 81 -7.84 0.78 9.20
CA ALA A 81 -6.85 1.85 9.35
C ALA A 81 -7.28 2.88 10.40
N GLU A 82 -8.54 3.33 10.35
CA GLU A 82 -9.07 4.32 11.29
C GLU A 82 -9.14 3.78 12.74
N ARG A 83 -9.60 2.53 12.91
CA ARG A 83 -9.62 1.88 14.24
C ARG A 83 -8.22 1.68 14.79
N THR A 84 -7.27 1.23 13.96
CA THR A 84 -5.88 1.07 14.40
C THR A 84 -5.26 2.43 14.72
N ALA A 85 -5.50 3.46 13.91
CA ALA A 85 -4.97 4.80 14.15
C ALA A 85 -5.49 5.38 15.48
N THR A 86 -6.79 5.24 15.77
CA THR A 86 -7.37 5.73 17.03
C THR A 86 -6.87 4.97 18.26
N VAL A 87 -6.73 3.65 18.17
CA VAL A 87 -6.15 2.83 19.25
C VAL A 87 -4.69 3.22 19.51
N VAL A 88 -3.87 3.31 18.46
CA VAL A 88 -2.46 3.68 18.58
C VAL A 88 -2.29 5.10 19.09
N ALA A 89 -3.14 6.05 18.66
CA ALA A 89 -3.09 7.42 19.15
C ALA A 89 -3.42 7.48 20.65
N ASN A 90 -4.49 6.80 21.10
CA ASN A 90 -4.83 6.74 22.52
C ASN A 90 -3.74 6.06 23.34
N ASP A 91 -3.19 4.95 22.86
CA ASP A 91 -2.13 4.21 23.55
C ASP A 91 -0.85 5.05 23.67
N ALA A 92 -0.43 5.72 22.59
CA ALA A 92 0.71 6.62 22.59
C ALA A 92 0.52 7.79 23.56
N VAL A 93 -0.69 8.36 23.63
CA VAL A 93 -1.02 9.38 24.64
C VAL A 93 -0.88 8.78 26.03
N VAL A 94 -1.56 7.68 26.33
CA VAL A 94 -1.54 7.02 27.64
C VAL A 94 -0.10 6.69 28.09
N GLN A 95 0.76 6.22 27.19
CA GLN A 95 2.17 5.92 27.47
C GLN A 95 2.98 7.18 27.80
N ARG A 96 2.66 8.34 27.22
CA ARG A 96 3.28 9.62 27.60
C ARG A 96 2.73 10.10 28.94
N LEU A 97 1.42 9.98 29.18
CA LEU A 97 0.79 10.39 30.43
C LEU A 97 1.28 9.53 31.61
N SER A 98 1.59 8.24 31.40
CA SER A 98 2.17 7.39 32.45
C SER A 98 3.56 7.88 32.88
N THR A 99 4.40 8.37 31.97
CA THR A 99 5.69 9.00 32.35
C THR A 99 5.51 10.28 33.16
N ILE A 100 4.45 11.05 32.89
CA ILE A 100 4.10 12.23 33.69
C ILE A 100 3.61 11.81 35.07
N CYS A 101 2.83 10.74 35.17
CA CYS A 101 2.39 10.18 36.44
C CYS A 101 3.57 9.77 37.34
N VAL A 102 4.63 9.19 36.78
CA VAL A 102 5.87 8.91 37.53
C VAL A 102 6.55 10.20 37.99
N ALA A 103 6.58 11.24 37.16
CA ALA A 103 7.12 12.54 37.56
C ALA A 103 6.31 13.18 38.70
N GLN A 104 4.98 13.08 38.66
CA GLN A 104 4.09 13.53 39.74
C GLN A 104 4.34 12.74 41.04
N PHE A 105 4.51 11.42 40.93
CA PHE A 105 4.90 10.57 42.06
C PHE A 105 6.24 10.99 42.68
N GLN A 106 7.23 11.36 41.88
CA GLN A 106 8.54 11.81 42.38
C GLN A 106 8.48 13.15 43.11
N GLN A 107 7.47 13.98 42.82
CA GLN A 107 7.22 15.25 43.53
C GLN A 107 6.53 15.04 44.89
N ASP A 108 5.97 13.86 45.15
CA ASP A 108 5.28 13.57 46.40
C ASP A 108 6.30 13.45 47.56
N PRO A 109 6.17 14.24 48.64
CA PRO A 109 7.07 14.17 49.79
C PRO A 109 7.00 12.83 50.53
N ALA A 110 5.91 12.06 50.37
CA ALA A 110 5.70 10.76 51.02
C ALA A 110 5.89 9.57 50.06
N LYS A 111 6.60 9.76 48.93
CA LYS A 111 6.77 8.78 47.85
C LYS A 111 7.13 7.36 48.30
N GLU A 112 8.05 7.19 49.25
CA GLU A 112 8.51 5.86 49.68
C GLU A 112 7.44 5.10 50.47
N GLN A 113 6.74 5.79 51.37
CA GLN A 113 5.65 5.22 52.14
C GLN A 113 4.47 4.85 51.22
N LYS A 114 4.13 5.74 50.29
CA LYS A 114 3.05 5.52 49.32
C LYS A 114 3.36 4.41 48.33
N LEU A 115 4.62 4.24 47.94
CA LEU A 115 5.05 3.14 47.08
C LEU A 115 5.04 1.79 47.81
N ALA A 116 5.38 1.77 49.10
CA ALA A 116 5.24 0.57 49.94
C ALA A 116 3.76 0.15 50.07
N GLU A 117 2.85 1.11 50.32
CA GLU A 117 1.40 0.87 50.34
C GLU A 117 0.87 0.38 48.97
N PHE A 118 1.37 0.96 47.88
CA PHE A 118 1.03 0.57 46.52
C PHE A 118 1.46 -0.87 46.19
N ASN A 119 2.69 -1.26 46.55
CA ASN A 119 3.19 -2.63 46.30
C ASN A 119 2.47 -3.68 47.14
N ALA A 120 1.96 -3.31 48.32
CA ALA A 120 1.15 -4.20 49.15
C ALA A 120 -0.27 -4.42 48.59
N ALA A 121 -0.73 -3.55 47.69
CA ALA A 121 -2.06 -3.61 47.10
C ALA A 121 -2.11 -4.53 45.86
N THR A 122 -3.29 -5.09 45.58
CA THR A 122 -3.53 -5.88 44.36
C THR A 122 -3.58 -4.99 43.11
N SER A 123 -3.35 -5.53 41.91
CA SER A 123 -3.30 -4.74 40.66
C SER A 123 -4.55 -3.87 40.41
N TYR A 124 -5.73 -4.30 40.85
CA TYR A 124 -6.95 -3.49 40.77
C TYR A 124 -6.95 -2.33 41.76
N GLN A 125 -6.47 -2.57 42.98
CA GLN A 125 -6.32 -1.55 44.02
C GLN A 125 -5.20 -0.57 43.71
N GLN A 126 -4.11 -1.02 43.09
CA GLN A 126 -3.01 -0.20 42.60
C GLN A 126 -3.49 0.88 41.64
N ARG A 127 -4.33 0.52 40.66
CA ARG A 127 -4.96 1.51 39.75
C ARG A 127 -5.80 2.54 40.52
N ASN A 128 -6.62 2.08 41.47
CA ASN A 128 -7.43 2.99 42.28
C ASN A 128 -6.55 3.89 43.14
N PHE A 129 -5.47 3.37 43.73
CA PHE A 129 -4.52 4.12 44.52
C PHE A 129 -3.87 5.24 43.71
N VAL A 130 -3.39 4.95 42.50
CA VAL A 130 -2.81 5.96 41.60
C VAL A 130 -3.82 7.06 41.23
N ARG A 131 -5.09 6.69 41.06
CA ARG A 131 -6.19 7.65 40.84
C ARG A 131 -6.45 8.50 42.09
N ASP A 132 -6.55 7.86 43.25
CA ASP A 132 -6.96 8.49 44.51
C ASP A 132 -5.83 9.40 45.05
N GLN A 133 -4.55 9.09 44.76
CA GLN A 133 -3.42 10.00 44.99
C GLN A 133 -3.35 11.15 43.96
N GLY A 134 -4.14 11.10 42.89
CA GLY A 134 -4.16 12.13 41.85
C GLY A 134 -2.98 12.09 40.87
N TRP A 135 -2.11 11.07 40.94
CA TRP A 135 -0.95 10.97 40.05
C TRP A 135 -1.35 10.71 38.58
N ALA A 136 -2.52 10.10 38.34
CA ALA A 136 -3.09 9.91 37.01
C ALA A 136 -4.00 11.07 36.54
N THR A 137 -4.16 12.12 37.34
CA THR A 137 -4.87 13.34 36.95
C THR A 137 -3.89 14.27 36.25
N MET A 138 -4.17 14.60 34.99
CA MET A 138 -3.30 15.45 34.20
C MET A 138 -3.47 16.93 34.60
N PRO A 139 -2.42 17.76 34.53
CA PRO A 139 -2.53 19.18 34.80
C PRO A 139 -3.55 19.84 33.86
N GLY A 140 -4.65 20.34 34.43
CA GLY A 140 -5.76 20.95 33.68
C GLY A 140 -6.99 20.06 33.46
N ASP A 141 -6.94 18.79 33.89
CA ASP A 141 -8.11 17.90 33.91
C ASP A 141 -8.67 17.74 35.34
N ASP A 142 -10.00 17.68 35.46
CA ASP A 142 -10.69 17.51 36.75
C ASP A 142 -10.76 16.04 37.19
N GLN A 143 -10.54 15.09 36.28
CA GLN A 143 -10.69 13.65 36.53
C GLN A 143 -9.52 12.84 35.96
N ALA A 144 -9.08 11.84 36.71
CA ALA A 144 -8.05 10.91 36.25
C ALA A 144 -8.58 9.97 35.15
N ASN A 145 -7.79 9.79 34.10
CA ASN A 145 -8.10 8.80 33.07
C ASN A 145 -7.79 7.39 33.58
N ASN A 146 -8.78 6.51 33.52
CA ASN A 146 -8.70 5.12 33.95
C ASN A 146 -7.61 4.30 33.24
N GLN A 147 -7.37 4.56 31.95
CA GLN A 147 -6.31 3.91 31.18
C GLN A 147 -4.94 4.38 31.63
N VAL A 148 -4.79 5.69 31.87
CA VAL A 148 -3.56 6.28 32.40
C VAL A 148 -3.24 5.77 33.79
N ALA A 149 -4.24 5.67 34.68
CA ALA A 149 -4.06 5.10 36.01
C ALA A 149 -3.61 3.63 35.96
N SER A 150 -4.13 2.85 35.01
CA SER A 150 -3.73 1.46 34.81
C SER A 150 -2.29 1.35 34.29
N GLU A 151 -1.91 2.13 33.28
CA GLU A 151 -0.55 2.10 32.74
C GLU A 151 0.47 2.68 33.72
N CYS A 152 0.13 3.74 34.44
CA CYS A 152 0.98 4.27 35.49
C CYS A 152 1.21 3.25 36.61
N ALA A 153 0.17 2.53 37.04
CA ALA A 153 0.35 1.45 38.01
C ALA A 153 1.32 0.37 37.50
N LYS A 154 1.25 -0.01 36.22
CA LYS A 154 2.21 -0.95 35.63
C LYS A 154 3.64 -0.42 35.64
N VAL A 155 3.84 0.84 35.24
CA VAL A 155 5.17 1.47 35.23
C VAL A 155 5.74 1.57 36.65
N LEU A 156 4.94 1.97 37.64
CA LEU A 156 5.36 2.02 39.04
C LEU A 156 5.69 0.63 39.60
N ALA A 157 4.92 -0.40 39.23
CA ALA A 157 5.19 -1.78 39.61
C ALA A 157 6.46 -2.35 38.94
N GLN A 158 6.85 -1.85 37.77
CA GLN A 158 8.13 -2.20 37.14
C GLN A 158 9.30 -1.50 37.85
N LEU A 159 9.14 -0.21 38.17
CA LEU A 159 10.15 0.56 38.89
C LEU A 159 10.40 0.06 40.32
N SER A 160 9.43 -0.61 40.95
CA SER A 160 9.58 -1.14 42.30
C SER A 160 10.27 -2.50 42.37
N VAL A 161 10.46 -3.17 41.23
CA VAL A 161 11.15 -4.47 41.13
C VAL A 161 12.65 -4.28 40.84
N GLU A 162 13.05 -3.10 40.38
CA GLU A 162 14.42 -2.75 40.00
C GLU A 162 15.26 -2.20 41.17
#